data_AF-A0A060I9G6-F1
#
_entry.id   AF-A0A060I9G6-F1
#
_cell.length_a   1.000
_cell.length_b   1.000
_cell.length_c   1.000
_cell.angle_alpha   90.00
_cell.angle_beta   90.00
_cell.angle_gamma   90.00
#
_symmetry.space_group_name_H-M   'P 1'
#
loop_
_entity.id
_entity.type
_entity.pdbx_description
1 polymer ?
#
loop_
_entity_poly.entity_id
_entity_poly.type
_entity_poly.pdbx_seq_one_letter_code
_entity_poly.pdbx_strand_id
1 'polypeptide(L)'
;MQWSAAPYGGFSTGVPWIEVNPNYSKVNAEAAIRDEKSIWNHYRKLIALRKTHPLIVYGEYGSWLDQHPNVFVYTRTIDSDDQRNH
;
A
#
# COMPACT_ATOMS: atom_id res chain seq x y z
N MET A 1 -10.70 12.62 -4.33
CA MET A 1 -9.64 11.76 -4.89
C MET A 1 -8.77 12.62 -5.81
N GLN A 2 -7.46 12.38 -5.89
CA GLN A 2 -6.54 13.10 -6.78
C GLN A 2 -6.13 12.17 -7.94
N TRP A 3 -6.89 12.19 -9.03
CA TRP A 3 -6.67 11.33 -10.20
C TRP A 3 -5.54 11.83 -11.09
N SER A 4 -5.48 13.14 -11.35
CA SER A 4 -4.47 13.75 -12.23
C SER A 4 -4.17 15.20 -11.82
N ALA A 5 -3.32 15.89 -12.59
CA ALA A 5 -3.04 17.31 -12.41
C ALA A 5 -4.11 18.24 -13.03
N ALA A 6 -5.19 17.69 -13.58
CA ALA A 6 -6.31 18.47 -14.11
C ALA A 6 -7.05 19.23 -12.99
N PRO A 7 -7.89 20.24 -13.31
CA PRO A 7 -8.68 20.97 -12.32
C PRO A 7 -9.39 20.03 -11.33
N TYR A 8 -9.39 20.42 -10.06
CA TYR A 8 -9.94 19.62 -8.96
C TYR A 8 -9.32 18.21 -8.86
N GLY A 9 -8.06 18.05 -9.24
CA GLY A 9 -7.38 16.76 -9.25
C GLY A 9 -8.00 15.74 -10.21
N GLY A 10 -8.73 16.21 -11.24
CA GLY A 10 -9.49 15.34 -12.15
C GLY A 10 -10.71 14.65 -11.49
N PHE A 11 -11.14 15.09 -10.31
CA PHE A 11 -12.26 14.51 -9.58
C PHE A 11 -13.63 14.92 -10.15
N SER A 12 -13.75 16.16 -10.61
CA SER A 12 -15.00 16.76 -11.07
C SER A 12 -14.70 17.82 -12.13
N THR A 13 -15.66 18.07 -13.03
CA THR A 13 -15.64 19.22 -13.94
C THR A 13 -16.29 20.46 -13.34
N GLY A 14 -17.15 20.30 -12.33
CA GLY A 14 -17.73 21.38 -11.52
C GLY A 14 -17.07 21.52 -10.15
N VAL A 15 -17.43 22.57 -9.40
CA VAL A 15 -16.88 22.84 -8.06
C VAL A 15 -17.19 21.68 -7.12
N PRO A 16 -16.19 20.97 -6.57
CA PRO A 16 -16.41 19.91 -5.59
C PRO A 16 -17.04 20.47 -4.31
N TRP A 17 -17.89 19.66 -3.66
CA TRP A 17 -18.52 20.02 -2.38
C TRP A 17 -17.52 20.20 -1.23
N ILE A 18 -16.34 19.60 -1.34
CA ILE A 18 -15.20 19.76 -0.45
C ILE A 18 -13.95 20.03 -1.28
N GLU A 19 -13.14 20.99 -0.85
CA GLU A 19 -11.92 21.36 -1.58
C GLU A 19 -10.95 20.19 -1.73
N VAL A 20 -10.35 20.11 -2.92
CA VAL A 20 -9.29 19.13 -3.20
C VAL A 20 -7.98 19.69 -2.68
N ASN A 21 -7.21 18.86 -1.97
CA ASN A 21 -5.91 19.27 -1.43
C ASN A 21 -5.04 19.88 -2.54
N PRO A 22 -4.52 21.12 -2.39
CA PRO A 22 -3.77 21.83 -3.42
C PRO A 22 -2.56 21.10 -4.00
N ASN A 23 -2.03 20.10 -3.30
CA ASN A 23 -0.90 19.30 -3.78
C ASN A 23 -1.24 18.32 -4.92
N TYR A 24 -2.48 18.29 -5.45
CA TYR A 24 -2.91 17.36 -6.51
C TYR A 24 -2.10 17.44 -7.80
N SER A 25 -1.46 18.58 -8.08
CA SER A 25 -0.57 18.75 -9.22
C SER A 25 0.73 17.94 -9.10
N LYS A 26 1.14 17.59 -7.88
CA LYS A 26 2.34 16.80 -7.57
C LYS A 26 2.01 15.38 -7.10
N VAL A 27 0.94 15.23 -6.31
CA VAL A 27 0.49 13.96 -5.74
C VAL A 27 -0.83 13.58 -6.38
N ASN A 28 -0.79 12.66 -7.36
CA ASN A 28 -1.97 12.13 -8.00
C ASN A 28 -1.72 10.71 -8.56
N ALA A 29 -2.81 10.00 -8.86
CA ALA A 29 -2.75 8.62 -9.33
C ALA A 29 -2.04 8.48 -10.68
N GLU A 30 -2.30 9.37 -11.65
CA GLU A 30 -1.67 9.34 -12.96
C GLU A 30 -0.13 9.38 -12.87
N ALA A 31 0.42 10.30 -12.07
CA ALA A 31 1.85 10.41 -11.83
C ALA A 31 2.38 9.18 -11.08
N ALA A 32 1.68 8.75 -10.02
CA ALA A 32 2.12 7.61 -9.20
C ALA A 32 2.15 6.29 -9.98
N ILE A 33 1.25 6.07 -10.94
CA ILE A 33 1.25 4.86 -11.77
C ILE A 33 2.53 4.76 -12.62
N ARG A 34 3.02 5.89 -13.15
CA ARG A 34 4.19 5.95 -14.04
C ARG A 34 5.53 5.90 -13.28
N ASP A 35 5.54 6.32 -12.02
CA ASP A 35 6.75 6.28 -11.18
C ASP A 35 6.92 4.91 -10.49
N GLU A 36 7.96 4.17 -10.86
CA GLU A 36 8.28 2.85 -10.29
C GLU A 36 8.59 2.88 -8.78
N LYS A 37 9.04 4.04 -8.27
CA LYS A 37 9.35 4.26 -6.85
C LYS A 37 8.18 4.85 -6.07
N SER A 38 7.02 5.01 -6.70
CA SER A 38 5.84 5.58 -6.06
C SER A 38 5.28 4.67 -4.96
N ILE A 39 4.52 5.30 -4.06
CA ILE A 39 3.71 4.59 -3.06
C ILE A 39 2.75 3.60 -3.75
N TRP A 40 2.17 3.98 -4.89
CA TRP A 40 1.28 3.09 -5.66
C TRP A 40 1.97 1.77 -6.04
N ASN A 41 3.16 1.85 -6.65
CA ASN A 41 3.89 0.65 -7.05
C ASN A 41 4.45 -0.12 -5.86
N HIS A 42 4.78 0.55 -4.75
CA HIS A 42 5.10 -0.12 -3.49
C HIS A 42 3.94 -0.98 -2.97
N TYR A 43 2.73 -0.43 -2.88
CA TYR A 43 1.54 -1.19 -2.45
C TYR A 43 1.19 -2.32 -3.42
N ARG A 44 1.33 -2.12 -4.74
CA ARG A 44 1.14 -3.19 -5.72
C ARG A 44 2.08 -4.39 -5.46
N LYS A 45 3.35 -4.13 -5.12
CA LYS A 45 4.31 -5.18 -4.76
C LYS A 45 3.91 -5.91 -3.47
N LEU A 46 3.45 -5.18 -2.44
CA LEU A 46 2.97 -5.80 -1.19
C LEU A 46 1.74 -6.68 -1.40
N ILE A 47 0.77 -6.21 -2.21
CA ILE A 47 -0.42 -7.00 -2.56
C ILE A 47 -0.02 -8.25 -3.34
N ALA A 48 0.91 -8.12 -4.30
CA ALA A 48 1.41 -9.27 -5.04
C ALA A 48 2.08 -10.29 -4.11
N LEU A 49 2.95 -9.83 -3.20
CA LEU A 49 3.59 -10.68 -2.20
C LEU A 49 2.55 -11.45 -1.36
N ARG A 50 1.52 -10.76 -0.86
CA ARG A 50 0.42 -11.40 -0.10
C ARG A 50 -0.34 -12.44 -0.92
N LYS A 51 -0.53 -12.23 -2.23
CA LYS A 51 -1.22 -13.17 -3.11
C LYS A 51 -0.39 -14.39 -3.46
N THR A 52 0.93 -14.26 -3.54
CA THR A 52 1.81 -15.32 -4.01
C THR A 52 2.50 -16.10 -2.89
N HIS A 53 2.47 -15.59 -1.65
CA HIS A 53 3.13 -16.22 -0.50
C HIS A 53 2.10 -16.53 0.60
N PRO A 54 1.65 -17.80 0.74
CA PRO A 54 0.73 -18.21 1.81
C PRO A 54 1.20 -17.82 3.21
N LEU A 55 2.53 -17.82 3.45
CA LEU A 55 3.17 -17.33 4.67
C LEU A 55 2.66 -15.94 5.12
N ILE A 56 2.42 -15.04 4.17
CA ILE A 56 1.99 -13.65 4.46
C ILE A 56 0.51 -13.60 4.87
N VAL A 57 -0.30 -14.57 4.44
CA VAL A 57 -1.73 -14.66 4.78
C VAL A 57 -1.92 -15.47 6.06
N TYR A 58 -1.40 -16.70 6.07
CA TYR A 58 -1.71 -17.71 7.09
C TYR A 58 -0.63 -17.90 8.14
N GLY A 59 0.58 -17.37 7.93
CA GLY A 59 1.65 -17.51 8.90
C GLY A 59 1.28 -16.85 10.23
N GLU A 60 1.62 -17.49 11.34
CA GLU A 60 1.43 -16.99 12.68
C GLU A 60 2.27 -15.72 12.89
N TYR A 61 1.71 -14.76 13.61
CA TYR A 61 2.40 -13.52 13.96
C TYR A 61 3.24 -13.73 15.23
N GLY A 62 4.52 -13.36 15.18
CA GLY A 62 5.39 -13.27 16.35
C GLY A 62 5.95 -11.87 16.51
N SER A 63 5.66 -11.20 17.64
CA SER A 63 6.23 -9.89 17.96
C SER A 63 7.71 -10.03 18.35
N TRP A 64 8.54 -9.06 17.96
CA TRP A 64 9.97 -9.05 18.28
C TRP A 64 10.44 -7.62 18.59
N LEU A 65 11.28 -7.46 19.62
CA LEU A 65 11.80 -6.15 20.07
C LEU A 65 10.72 -5.11 20.42
N ASP A 66 9.64 -5.53 21.09
CA ASP A 66 8.48 -4.68 21.40
C ASP A 66 8.79 -3.39 22.16
N GLN A 67 9.90 -3.37 22.91
CA GLN A 67 10.31 -2.21 23.69
C GLN A 67 11.31 -1.31 22.95
N HIS A 68 11.71 -1.65 21.72
CA HIS A 68 12.65 -0.83 20.98
C HIS A 68 11.98 0.47 20.50
N PRO A 69 12.54 1.66 20.83
CA PRO A 69 11.82 2.93 20.65
C PRO A 69 11.62 3.33 19.19
N ASN A 70 12.41 2.78 18.27
CA ASN A 70 12.47 3.24 16.87
C ASN A 70 12.22 2.15 15.83
N VAL A 71 12.04 0.89 16.22
CA VAL A 71 11.82 -0.19 15.26
C VAL A 71 10.63 -1.04 15.68
N PHE A 72 9.81 -1.40 14.71
CA PHE A 72 8.74 -2.36 14.87
C PHE A 72 9.10 -3.60 14.06
N VAL A 73 9.36 -4.70 14.75
CA VAL A 73 9.85 -5.94 14.14
C VAL A 73 8.90 -7.07 14.49
N TYR A 74 8.62 -7.93 13.51
CA TYR A 74 7.82 -9.12 13.73
C TYR A 74 8.22 -10.20 12.73
N THR A 75 7.86 -11.43 13.06
CA THR A 75 8.02 -12.59 12.19
C THR A 75 6.65 -13.09 11.73
N ARG A 76 6.67 -13.79 10.59
CA ARG A 76 5.57 -14.66 10.16
C ARG A 76 6.15 -16.07 10.01
N THR A 77 5.50 -17.07 10.59
CA THR A 77 5.96 -18.46 10.55
C THR A 77 4.80 -19.36 10.13
N ILE A 78 5.04 -20.33 9.26
CA ILE A 78 4.03 -21.33 8.87
C ILE A 78 4.72 -22.70 8.80
N ASP A 79 4.07 -23.73 9.34
CA ASP A 79 4.61 -25.08 9.28
C ASP A 79 4.55 -25.66 7.87
N SER A 80 5.52 -26.51 7.56
CA SER A 80 5.69 -27.09 6.22
C SER A 80 4.51 -27.97 5.79
N ASP A 81 3.81 -28.56 6.76
CA ASP A 81 2.62 -29.40 6.52
C ASP A 81 1.37 -28.56 6.24
N ASP A 82 1.27 -27.37 6.84
CA ASP A 82 0.17 -26.43 6.60
C ASP A 82 0.29 -25.73 5.23
N GLN A 83 1.48 -25.71 4.62
CA GLN A 83 1.66 -25.23 3.25
C GLN A 83 1.06 -26.15 2.18
N ARG A 84 0.76 -27.42 2.49
CA ARG A 84 0.28 -28.41 1.50
C ARG A 84 -1.24 -28.49 1.36
N ASN A 85 -2.00 -27.86 2.26
CA ASN A 85 -3.46 -27.97 2.34
C ASN A 85 -4.23 -26.73 1.83
N HIS A 86 -3.56 -25.76 1.20
CA HIS A 86 -4.14 -24.51 0.68
C HIS A 86 -3.59 -24.12 -0.68
#